data_AF-A0A5T0N9M2-F1
#
_entry.id   AF-A0A5T0N9M2-F1
#
_cell.length_a   1.000
_cell.length_b   1.000
_cell.length_c   1.000
_cell.angle_alpha   90.00
_cell.angle_beta   90.00
_cell.angle_gamma   90.00
#
_symmetry.space_group_name_H-M   'P 1'
#
loop_
_entity.id
_entity.type
_entity.pdbx_description
1 polymer ?
#
loop_
_entity_poly.entity_id
_entity_poly.type
_entity_poly.pdbx_seq_one_letter_code
_entity_poly.pdbx_strand_id
1 'polypeptide(L)'
;MEKYIISNREDSNGSRFLGMLNAFYIAKKLKCNFLFTWTNTLEQIALDNMNKTIDKGFENQKIISTNFDLKEDIFDKNFLKKYCIEQNIIPKDIFSDYKTPLNSFEQFQKIFQNTPYSYFEIPFYMRYSWKDIDLNDYLIKCKQIWENEIIFNDKYKKIIHDAKEKAKILKNFCALHLRNGDTVYSYANFRKFNTATTYHATPYELAIEIIKNESKKQTVIIFTDDINSAEIMLDYLKLDNVFLANNFRDFNSMSSTEMFIYDVTLMSYSTKIYGSYSAVTRLASAISGHGSHINIHDLLNERQKYNILKKYYHCLDIHRDQKAYSSFYTYLSGLKTGIKLKKLQNYLEDALKLDLDNNKYRIYLVDCLMKQGKIQEAENYLKNIIKERNKEFMELLLPSDKESAFSKLLINYHINNLKKYPLIYNIFLQSMNKMPFYFTKKKNKILLGKFLRYTPLRRFF
;
A
#
# COMPACT_ATOMS: atom_id res chain seq x y z
N MET A 1 35.28 -12.28 7.82
CA MET A 1 34.45 -12.00 6.64
C MET A 1 33.81 -10.65 6.84
N GLU A 2 33.96 -9.74 5.89
CA GLU A 2 33.34 -8.42 5.97
C GLU A 2 31.81 -8.57 5.81
N LYS A 3 31.04 -7.86 6.65
CA LYS A 3 29.58 -7.94 6.67
C LYS A 3 28.96 -6.61 6.26
N TYR A 4 27.90 -6.67 5.48
CA TYR A 4 27.24 -5.53 4.85
C TYR A 4 25.75 -5.50 5.18
N ILE A 5 25.21 -4.30 5.38
CA ILE A 5 23.76 -4.10 5.41
C ILE A 5 23.31 -3.67 4.03
N ILE A 6 22.33 -4.38 3.48
CA ILE A 6 21.90 -4.18 2.09
C ILE A 6 20.42 -3.77 2.00
N SER A 7 20.13 -2.86 1.06
CA SER A 7 18.77 -2.62 0.57
C SER A 7 18.62 -3.24 -0.82
N ASN A 8 17.93 -4.38 -0.92
CA ASN A 8 17.71 -5.12 -2.17
C ASN A 8 16.24 -5.02 -2.65
N ARG A 9 15.65 -3.84 -2.59
CA ARG A 9 14.24 -3.62 -2.94
C ARG A 9 14.07 -3.47 -4.45
N GLU A 10 13.15 -4.24 -5.01
CA GLU A 10 12.82 -4.24 -6.44
C GLU A 10 11.49 -3.54 -6.76
N ASP A 11 10.71 -3.17 -5.74
CA ASP A 11 9.42 -2.52 -5.89
C ASP A 11 9.54 -0.99 -6.07
N SER A 12 8.46 -0.23 -5.80
CA SER A 12 8.35 1.21 -6.11
C SER A 12 9.47 2.08 -5.52
N ASN A 13 9.72 3.25 -6.15
CA ASN A 13 10.69 4.27 -5.69
C ASN A 13 10.59 4.57 -4.18
N GLY A 14 9.37 4.75 -3.64
CA GLY A 14 9.17 4.97 -2.21
C GLY A 14 9.74 3.87 -1.32
N SER A 15 9.55 2.62 -1.71
CA SER A 15 10.10 1.47 -0.99
C SER A 15 11.62 1.37 -1.12
N ARG A 16 12.16 1.63 -2.32
CA ARG A 16 13.61 1.61 -2.58
C ARG A 16 14.36 2.62 -1.70
N PHE A 17 13.97 3.89 -1.77
CA PHE A 17 14.61 4.94 -0.97
C PHE A 17 14.42 4.74 0.54
N LEU A 18 13.23 4.32 0.98
CA LEU A 18 13.03 4.03 2.41
C LEU A 18 13.86 2.82 2.88
N GLY A 19 14.01 1.80 2.03
CA GLY A 19 14.91 0.67 2.25
C GLY A 19 16.36 1.13 2.40
N MET A 20 16.83 2.01 1.50
CA MET A 20 18.16 2.61 1.57
C MET A 20 18.35 3.36 2.90
N LEU A 21 17.42 4.25 3.29
CA LEU A 21 17.52 4.99 4.55
C LEU A 21 17.59 4.06 5.77
N ASN A 22 16.75 3.03 5.80
CA ASN A 22 16.75 2.05 6.87
C ASN A 22 18.11 1.33 6.93
N ALA A 23 18.63 0.87 5.79
CA ALA A 23 19.86 0.09 5.70
C ALA A 23 21.07 0.94 6.07
N PHE A 24 21.12 2.18 5.61
CA PHE A 24 22.17 3.14 5.94
C PHE A 24 22.20 3.45 7.45
N TYR A 25 21.03 3.67 8.06
CA TYR A 25 20.91 3.89 9.50
C TYR A 25 21.44 2.71 10.32
N ILE A 26 21.06 1.49 9.96
CA ILE A 26 21.50 0.27 10.66
C ILE A 26 22.99 -0.01 10.44
N ALA A 27 23.51 0.20 9.22
CA ALA A 27 24.94 0.07 8.93
C ALA A 27 25.78 0.99 9.84
N LYS A 28 25.32 2.23 10.05
CA LYS A 28 25.96 3.16 10.99
C LYS A 28 25.94 2.66 12.43
N LYS A 29 24.79 2.15 12.91
CA LYS A 29 24.70 1.59 14.27
C LYS A 29 25.60 0.37 14.47
N LEU A 30 25.78 -0.43 13.44
CA LEU A 30 26.66 -1.61 13.47
C LEU A 30 28.12 -1.31 13.10
N LYS A 31 28.43 -0.06 12.70
CA LYS A 31 29.74 0.37 12.20
C LYS A 31 30.27 -0.51 11.05
N CYS A 32 29.38 -0.82 10.10
CA CYS A 32 29.71 -1.58 8.90
C CYS A 32 29.29 -0.83 7.63
N ASN A 33 29.57 -1.45 6.47
CA ASN A 33 29.28 -0.84 5.17
C ASN A 33 27.82 -1.06 4.75
N PHE A 34 27.22 0.01 4.23
CA PHE A 34 25.92 -0.01 3.56
C PHE A 34 26.11 -0.33 2.08
N LEU A 35 25.21 -1.11 1.49
CA LEU A 35 25.11 -1.33 0.05
C LEU A 35 23.64 -1.28 -0.39
N PHE A 36 23.40 -1.04 -1.68
CA PHE A 36 22.07 -1.17 -2.27
C PHE A 36 22.14 -1.74 -3.68
N THR A 37 20.99 -2.26 -4.12
CA THR A 37 20.79 -2.57 -5.53
C THR A 37 19.79 -1.62 -6.16
N TRP A 38 19.93 -1.50 -7.47
CA TRP A 38 18.94 -0.88 -8.34
C TRP A 38 18.82 -1.78 -9.56
N THR A 39 17.66 -1.79 -10.22
CA THR A 39 17.48 -2.64 -11.41
C THR A 39 18.31 -2.06 -12.54
N ASN A 40 19.04 -2.92 -13.26
CA ASN A 40 20.14 -2.49 -14.15
C ASN A 40 19.77 -2.48 -15.64
N THR A 41 18.58 -2.95 -16.01
CA THR A 41 18.16 -3.00 -17.41
C THR A 41 16.72 -2.56 -17.62
N LEU A 42 16.47 -1.92 -18.76
CA LEU A 42 15.14 -1.56 -19.23
C LEU A 42 14.25 -2.81 -19.40
N GLU A 43 14.82 -3.96 -19.75
CA GLU A 43 14.09 -5.23 -19.88
C GLU A 43 13.59 -5.75 -18.52
N GLN A 44 14.40 -5.64 -17.47
CA GLN A 44 14.03 -6.06 -16.13
C GLN A 44 13.07 -5.05 -15.47
N ILE A 45 13.25 -3.75 -15.73
CA ILE A 45 12.22 -2.71 -15.45
C ILE A 45 10.89 -3.10 -16.09
N ALA A 46 10.95 -3.58 -17.34
CA ALA A 46 9.76 -4.01 -18.03
C ALA A 46 9.14 -5.27 -17.33
N LEU A 47 9.93 -6.30 -17.05
CA LEU A 47 9.43 -7.55 -16.45
C LEU A 47 8.87 -7.35 -15.03
N ASP A 48 9.47 -6.47 -14.24
CA ASP A 48 9.08 -6.19 -12.84
C ASP A 48 7.86 -5.26 -12.75
N ASN A 49 7.65 -4.40 -13.75
CA ASN A 49 6.50 -3.50 -13.79
C ASN A 49 5.27 -4.23 -14.35
N MET A 50 4.33 -4.57 -13.48
CA MET A 50 2.98 -5.05 -13.86
C MET A 50 2.21 -4.07 -14.77
N ASN A 51 2.71 -2.84 -14.96
CA ASN A 51 2.02 -1.70 -15.58
C ASN A 51 2.73 -1.12 -16.82
N LYS A 52 3.55 -1.91 -17.56
CA LYS A 52 4.37 -1.45 -18.72
C LYS A 52 3.69 -0.45 -19.68
N THR A 53 2.37 -0.52 -19.83
CA THR A 53 1.62 0.27 -20.81
C THR A 53 1.19 1.64 -20.32
N ILE A 54 1.28 1.89 -19.00
CA ILE A 54 0.80 3.12 -18.37
C ILE A 54 2.02 3.94 -17.96
N ASP A 55 2.39 4.88 -18.81
CA ASP A 55 3.27 5.98 -18.44
C ASP A 55 2.50 7.27 -18.64
N LYS A 56 2.20 7.97 -17.53
CA LYS A 56 1.49 9.26 -17.54
C LYS A 56 0.07 9.23 -18.15
N GLY A 57 -0.52 8.07 -18.42
CA GLY A 57 -1.80 7.99 -19.14
C GLY A 57 -2.55 6.67 -19.03
N PHE A 58 -3.84 6.70 -18.71
CA PHE A 58 -4.77 5.55 -18.77
C PHE A 58 -6.20 6.02 -19.08
N GLU A 59 -6.83 5.56 -20.17
CA GLU A 59 -8.24 5.92 -20.51
C GLU A 59 -8.55 7.43 -20.39
N ASN A 60 -7.70 8.27 -21.00
CA ASN A 60 -7.74 9.74 -20.92
C ASN A 60 -7.49 10.34 -19.51
N GLN A 61 -7.06 9.53 -18.54
CA GLN A 61 -6.61 9.96 -17.23
C GLN A 61 -5.09 10.21 -17.22
N LYS A 62 -4.67 11.35 -16.69
CA LYS A 62 -3.29 11.69 -16.30
C LYS A 62 -2.95 10.93 -15.02
N ILE A 63 -2.27 9.81 -15.17
CA ILE A 63 -1.88 8.92 -14.06
C ILE A 63 -0.37 8.85 -13.96
N ILE A 64 0.20 9.16 -12.78
CA ILE A 64 1.61 8.93 -12.51
C ILE A 64 1.78 7.45 -12.14
N SER A 65 2.51 6.70 -12.94
CA SER A 65 2.73 5.28 -12.71
C SER A 65 3.86 5.04 -11.69
N THR A 66 4.08 3.77 -11.35
CA THR A 66 5.19 3.33 -10.49
C THR A 66 6.51 3.17 -11.24
N ASN A 67 6.62 3.73 -12.47
CA ASN A 67 7.84 3.70 -13.26
C ASN A 67 9.00 4.37 -12.51
N PHE A 68 10.21 3.90 -12.76
CA PHE A 68 11.43 4.39 -12.15
C PHE A 68 12.56 4.52 -13.17
N ASP A 69 13.48 5.45 -12.90
CA ASP A 69 14.59 5.79 -13.79
C ASP A 69 15.78 4.85 -13.53
N LEU A 70 16.74 4.80 -14.45
CA LEU A 70 17.98 4.04 -14.25
C LEU A 70 18.81 4.67 -13.14
N LYS A 71 19.65 3.87 -12.47
CA LYS A 71 20.47 4.34 -11.34
C LYS A 71 21.44 5.45 -11.76
N GLU A 72 21.97 5.38 -12.98
CA GLU A 72 22.87 6.38 -13.58
C GLU A 72 22.16 7.72 -13.81
N ASP A 73 20.84 7.71 -14.03
CA ASP A 73 20.04 8.91 -14.22
C ASP A 73 19.70 9.60 -12.90
N ILE A 74 19.82 8.90 -11.76
CA ILE A 74 19.43 9.40 -10.43
C ILE A 74 20.66 9.82 -9.61
N PHE A 75 21.67 8.95 -9.55
CA PHE A 75 22.75 9.04 -8.57
C PHE A 75 24.06 9.56 -9.18
N ASP A 76 24.90 10.14 -8.33
CA ASP A 76 26.27 10.50 -8.69
C ASP A 76 27.12 9.24 -8.96
N LYS A 77 28.04 9.35 -9.92
CA LYS A 77 28.91 8.24 -10.35
C LYS A 77 29.78 7.68 -9.22
N ASN A 78 30.32 8.54 -8.35
CA ASN A 78 31.16 8.09 -7.23
C ASN A 78 30.32 7.43 -6.13
N PHE A 79 29.09 7.91 -5.91
CA PHE A 79 28.15 7.27 -5.00
C PHE A 79 27.78 5.87 -5.48
N LEU A 80 27.46 5.71 -6.77
CA LEU A 80 27.20 4.40 -7.39
C LEU A 80 28.40 3.46 -7.23
N LYS A 81 29.61 3.92 -7.55
CA LYS A 81 30.84 3.11 -7.42
C LYS A 81 31.08 2.62 -5.98
N LYS A 82 30.68 3.42 -4.99
CA LYS A 82 30.92 3.13 -3.57
C LYS A 82 29.85 2.23 -2.96
N TYR A 83 28.59 2.40 -3.33
CA TYR A 83 27.45 1.84 -2.58
C TYR A 83 26.53 0.94 -3.41
N CYS A 84 26.54 1.03 -4.73
CA CYS A 84 25.68 0.21 -5.58
C CYS A 84 26.38 -1.09 -5.96
N ILE A 85 25.68 -2.22 -5.80
CA ILE A 85 26.10 -3.53 -6.31
C ILE A 85 25.06 -4.10 -7.27
N GLU A 86 25.49 -5.04 -8.10
CA GLU A 86 24.62 -5.75 -9.05
C GLU A 86 23.77 -6.80 -8.32
N GLN A 87 22.49 -6.93 -8.68
CA GLN A 87 21.56 -7.86 -8.03
C GLN A 87 21.98 -9.31 -8.13
N ASN A 88 22.62 -9.71 -9.24
CA ASN A 88 23.10 -11.07 -9.49
C ASN A 88 24.24 -11.51 -8.54
N ILE A 89 24.85 -10.60 -7.77
CA ILE A 89 25.92 -10.91 -6.80
C ILE A 89 25.33 -11.47 -5.49
N ILE A 90 24.12 -11.07 -5.14
CA ILE A 90 23.43 -11.34 -3.86
C ILE A 90 22.86 -12.76 -3.65
N PRO A 91 22.43 -13.56 -4.65
CA PRO A 91 21.45 -14.63 -4.45
C PRO A 91 21.82 -15.82 -3.54
N LYS A 92 23.05 -15.90 -3.00
CA LYS A 92 23.51 -17.06 -2.22
C LYS A 92 24.04 -16.76 -0.81
N ASP A 93 24.29 -15.49 -0.49
CA ASP A 93 24.94 -15.09 0.77
C ASP A 93 24.20 -13.95 1.50
N ILE A 94 22.87 -13.91 1.34
CA ILE A 94 22.00 -12.93 1.97
C ILE A 94 21.17 -13.56 3.09
N PHE A 95 21.19 -12.92 4.25
CA PHE A 95 20.20 -13.14 5.30
C PHE A 95 18.98 -12.24 5.05
N SER A 96 17.91 -12.83 4.53
CA SER A 96 16.61 -12.15 4.31
C SER A 96 15.41 -12.94 4.88
N ASP A 97 15.61 -14.19 5.31
CA ASP A 97 14.56 -15.03 5.87
C ASP A 97 14.50 -14.95 7.41
N TYR A 98 13.51 -14.23 7.92
CA TYR A 98 13.22 -14.15 9.34
C TYR A 98 12.19 -15.22 9.72
N LYS A 99 12.66 -16.42 10.07
CA LYS A 99 11.81 -17.54 10.53
C LYS A 99 10.91 -17.18 11.73
N THR A 100 11.32 -16.19 12.53
CA THR A 100 10.52 -15.60 13.61
C THR A 100 10.44 -14.08 13.45
N PRO A 101 9.37 -13.41 13.93
CA PRO A 101 9.26 -11.96 13.83
C PRO A 101 10.40 -11.26 14.57
N LEU A 102 11.30 -10.66 13.80
CA LEU A 102 12.40 -9.86 14.31
C LEU A 102 11.88 -8.50 14.80
N ASN A 103 11.88 -8.28 16.11
CA ASN A 103 11.19 -7.15 16.75
C ASN A 103 12.10 -6.26 17.61
N SER A 104 13.42 -6.39 17.46
CA SER A 104 14.41 -5.52 18.10
C SER A 104 15.72 -5.49 17.32
N PHE A 105 16.44 -4.38 17.46
CA PHE A 105 17.81 -4.22 16.96
C PHE A 105 18.77 -5.17 17.67
N GLU A 106 18.62 -5.40 18.98
CA GLU A 106 19.48 -6.34 19.73
C GLU A 106 19.42 -7.77 19.15
N GLN A 107 18.21 -8.26 18.83
CA GLN A 107 18.04 -9.55 18.16
C GLN A 107 18.71 -9.57 16.79
N PHE A 108 18.56 -8.49 16.02
CA PHE A 108 19.17 -8.39 14.70
C PHE A 108 20.69 -8.39 14.81
N GLN A 109 21.26 -7.65 15.77
CA GLN A 109 22.69 -7.57 16.02
C GLN A 109 23.27 -8.95 16.38
N LYS A 110 22.57 -9.74 17.21
CA LYS A 110 22.96 -11.12 17.53
C LYS A 110 23.01 -12.01 16.29
N ILE A 111 22.02 -11.90 15.41
CA ILE A 111 22.02 -12.61 14.12
C ILE A 111 23.20 -12.14 13.26
N PHE A 112 23.33 -10.82 13.09
CA PHE A 112 24.40 -10.18 12.34
C PHE A 112 25.79 -10.64 12.79
N GLN A 113 26.02 -10.84 14.09
CA GLN A 113 27.30 -11.31 14.61
C GLN A 113 27.51 -12.82 14.41
N ASN A 114 26.48 -13.63 14.68
CA ASN A 114 26.64 -15.08 14.86
C ASN A 114 26.34 -15.94 13.62
N THR A 115 25.82 -15.36 12.54
CA THR A 115 25.56 -16.12 11.30
C THR A 115 26.69 -15.94 10.27
N PRO A 116 26.90 -16.93 9.37
CA PRO A 116 27.97 -16.88 8.37
C PRO A 116 27.69 -15.97 7.17
N TYR A 117 26.50 -15.35 7.09
CA TYR A 117 26.13 -14.50 5.95
C TYR A 117 27.00 -13.24 5.85
N SER A 118 27.33 -12.82 4.63
CA SER A 118 27.99 -11.52 4.37
C SER A 118 27.01 -10.38 4.20
N TYR A 119 25.83 -10.63 3.61
CA TYR A 119 24.83 -9.59 3.33
C TYR A 119 23.62 -9.76 4.24
N PHE A 120 23.14 -8.67 4.81
CA PHE A 120 21.96 -8.68 5.66
C PHE A 120 20.96 -7.65 5.16
N GLU A 121 19.81 -8.14 4.69
CA GLU A 121 18.66 -7.27 4.51
C GLU A 121 18.05 -7.00 5.90
N ILE A 122 17.38 -5.86 6.03
CA ILE A 122 16.67 -5.49 7.26
C ILE A 122 15.17 -5.51 7.03
N PRO A 123 14.36 -5.80 8.06
CA PRO A 123 12.91 -5.75 7.92
C PRO A 123 12.44 -4.35 7.51
N PHE A 124 11.69 -4.27 6.41
CA PHE A 124 11.23 -2.99 5.86
C PHE A 124 10.41 -2.12 6.84
N TYR A 125 9.74 -2.76 7.80
CA TYR A 125 8.92 -2.11 8.81
C TYR A 125 9.63 -1.91 10.16
N MET A 126 10.97 -2.05 10.21
CA MET A 126 11.74 -1.98 11.45
C MET A 126 11.45 -0.72 12.29
N ARG A 127 11.27 0.44 11.66
CA ARG A 127 10.85 1.69 12.32
C ARG A 127 9.60 1.54 13.21
N TYR A 128 8.67 0.66 12.85
CA TYR A 128 7.41 0.47 13.56
C TYR A 128 7.40 -0.79 14.43
N SER A 129 8.20 -1.80 14.08
CA SER A 129 8.18 -3.11 14.75
C SER A 129 9.28 -3.30 15.77
N TRP A 130 10.37 -2.55 15.70
CA TRP A 130 11.50 -2.68 16.63
C TRP A 130 11.31 -1.78 17.84
N LYS A 131 11.27 -2.41 19.03
CA LYS A 131 10.93 -1.74 20.30
C LYS A 131 12.05 -0.89 20.89
N ASP A 132 13.29 -1.16 20.48
CA ASP A 132 14.55 -0.61 20.98
C ASP A 132 15.21 0.37 19.99
N ILE A 133 14.48 0.77 18.94
CA ILE A 133 14.88 1.89 18.08
C ILE A 133 14.23 3.17 18.62
N ASP A 134 15.08 4.14 18.99
CA ASP A 134 14.64 5.50 19.25
C ASP A 134 14.17 6.14 17.94
N LEU A 135 12.89 6.47 17.88
CA LEU A 135 12.26 7.03 16.69
C LEU A 135 12.81 8.42 16.34
N ASN A 136 13.10 9.27 17.32
CA ASN A 136 13.62 10.61 17.08
C ASN A 136 15.05 10.55 16.53
N ASP A 137 15.90 9.70 17.11
CA ASP A 137 17.24 9.43 16.58
C ASP A 137 17.15 8.92 15.13
N TYR A 138 16.32 7.90 14.87
CA TYR A 138 16.11 7.37 13.52
C TYR A 138 15.72 8.47 12.53
N LEU A 139 14.74 9.32 12.87
CA LEU A 139 14.25 10.36 11.97
C LEU A 139 15.33 11.42 11.68
N ILE A 140 16.03 11.90 12.71
CA ILE A 140 17.13 12.86 12.55
C ILE A 140 18.22 12.26 11.65
N LYS A 141 18.58 10.99 11.86
CA LYS A 141 19.58 10.30 11.03
C LYS A 141 19.09 10.11 9.59
N CYS A 142 17.84 9.75 9.37
CA CYS A 142 17.28 9.62 8.02
C CYS A 142 17.36 10.93 7.25
N LYS A 143 17.01 12.06 7.89
CA LYS A 143 17.19 13.38 7.27
C LYS A 143 18.66 13.66 6.92
N GLN A 144 19.58 13.41 7.86
CA GLN A 144 21.02 13.59 7.63
C GLN A 144 21.55 12.75 6.47
N ILE A 145 21.14 11.48 6.40
CA ILE A 145 21.52 10.54 5.32
C ILE A 145 20.99 11.05 3.98
N TRP A 146 19.70 11.43 3.94
CA TRP A 146 19.07 11.94 2.72
C TRP A 146 19.75 13.22 2.19
N GLU A 147 20.07 14.16 3.08
CA GLU A 147 20.61 15.46 2.69
C GLU A 147 22.11 15.44 2.35
N ASN A 148 22.88 14.54 2.96
CA ASN A 148 24.35 14.61 2.93
C ASN A 148 25.06 13.36 2.42
N GLU A 149 24.40 12.20 2.39
CA GLU A 149 25.08 10.92 2.15
C GLU A 149 24.57 10.19 0.91
N ILE A 150 23.27 10.27 0.63
CA ILE A 150 22.74 9.89 -0.68
C ILE A 150 23.10 11.00 -1.66
N ILE A 151 24.04 10.73 -2.57
CA ILE A 151 24.50 11.74 -3.53
C ILE A 151 23.76 11.54 -4.85
N PHE A 152 22.85 12.47 -5.11
CA PHE A 152 22.14 12.59 -6.39
C PHE A 152 23.03 13.25 -7.45
N ASN A 153 22.73 13.01 -8.73
CA ASN A 153 23.35 13.80 -9.79
C ASN A 153 22.80 15.24 -9.82
N ASP A 154 23.36 16.09 -10.68
CA ASP A 154 23.03 17.52 -10.68
C ASP A 154 21.58 17.83 -11.07
N LYS A 155 20.99 17.00 -11.94
CA LYS A 155 19.58 17.11 -12.32
C LYS A 155 18.66 16.90 -11.11
N TYR A 156 18.89 15.84 -10.35
CA TYR A 156 18.10 15.53 -9.16
C TYR A 156 18.41 16.46 -7.97
N LYS A 157 19.65 16.93 -7.83
CA LYS A 157 20.00 17.99 -6.87
C LYS A 157 19.20 19.27 -7.15
N LYS A 158 19.06 19.66 -8.41
CA LYS A 158 18.24 20.82 -8.81
C LYS A 158 16.77 20.62 -8.44
N ILE A 159 16.20 19.44 -8.73
CA ILE A 159 14.80 19.14 -8.36
C ILE A 159 14.57 19.24 -6.85
N ILE A 160 15.50 18.68 -6.05
CA ILE A 160 15.47 18.77 -4.59
C ILE A 160 15.56 20.25 -4.15
N HIS A 161 16.45 21.03 -4.76
CA HIS A 161 16.58 22.45 -4.47
C HIS A 161 15.29 23.22 -4.78
N ASP A 162 14.70 23.04 -5.96
CA ASP A 162 13.48 23.72 -6.39
C ASP A 162 12.30 23.40 -5.45
N ALA A 163 12.18 22.14 -5.00
CA ALA A 163 11.19 21.74 -4.00
C ALA A 163 11.41 22.42 -2.64
N LYS A 164 12.66 22.56 -2.20
CA LYS A 164 13.02 23.28 -0.95
C LYS A 164 12.69 24.77 -1.05
N GLU A 165 12.99 25.41 -2.17
CA GLU A 165 12.63 26.82 -2.39
C GLU A 165 11.12 27.01 -2.43
N LYS A 166 10.38 26.10 -3.08
CA LYS A 166 8.91 26.12 -3.03
C LYS A 166 8.38 26.00 -1.61
N ALA A 167 8.95 25.12 -0.79
CA ALA A 167 8.55 24.98 0.61
C ALA A 167 8.75 26.29 1.40
N LYS A 168 9.88 26.99 1.19
CA LYS A 168 10.14 28.30 1.83
C LYS A 168 9.09 29.34 1.45
N ILE A 169 8.66 29.36 0.18
CA ILE A 169 7.61 30.27 -0.32
C ILE A 169 6.26 29.94 0.32
N LEU A 170 5.90 28.66 0.39
CA LEU A 170 4.63 28.20 0.98
C LEU A 170 4.56 28.38 2.50
N LYS A 171 5.71 28.48 3.18
CA LYS A 171 5.84 28.58 4.64
C LYS A 171 5.13 27.41 5.34
N ASN A 172 4.03 27.68 6.05
CA ASN A 172 3.28 26.67 6.78
C ASN A 172 2.19 26.08 5.89
N PHE A 173 2.35 24.81 5.53
CA PHE A 173 1.34 24.07 4.78
C PHE A 173 1.22 22.63 5.28
N CYS A 174 0.07 22.04 4.98
CA CYS A 174 -0.22 20.63 5.16
C CYS A 174 -0.05 19.88 3.83
N ALA A 175 0.57 18.70 3.88
CA ALA A 175 0.58 17.76 2.76
C ALA A 175 -0.56 16.73 2.89
N LEU A 176 -1.26 16.45 1.80
CA LEU A 176 -2.21 15.35 1.68
C LEU A 176 -1.86 14.51 0.46
N HIS A 177 -1.45 13.27 0.70
CA HIS A 177 -1.12 12.31 -0.34
C HIS A 177 -2.31 11.38 -0.63
N LEU A 178 -2.81 11.43 -1.87
CA LEU A 178 -3.87 10.58 -2.40
C LEU A 178 -3.23 9.46 -3.23
N ARG A 179 -3.16 8.26 -2.65
CA ARG A 179 -2.66 7.05 -3.32
C ARG A 179 -3.82 6.36 -4.02
N ASN A 180 -3.84 6.29 -5.35
CA ASN A 180 -5.01 5.77 -6.07
C ASN A 180 -4.64 4.96 -7.31
N GLY A 181 -3.70 5.40 -8.16
CA GLY A 181 -3.34 4.80 -9.45
C GLY A 181 -3.51 3.28 -9.59
N ASP A 182 -2.45 2.50 -9.44
CA ASP A 182 -2.47 1.03 -9.59
C ASP A 182 -3.23 0.32 -8.45
N THR A 183 -3.57 1.02 -7.37
CA THR A 183 -4.38 0.48 -6.27
C THR A 183 -5.88 0.46 -6.57
N VAL A 184 -6.33 1.28 -7.52
CA VAL A 184 -7.75 1.47 -7.86
C VAL A 184 -8.04 1.14 -9.32
N TYR A 185 -7.18 1.54 -10.25
CA TYR A 185 -7.48 1.47 -11.68
C TYR A 185 -7.28 0.09 -12.28
N SER A 186 -8.10 -0.20 -13.28
CA SER A 186 -8.24 -1.52 -13.90
C SER A 186 -7.02 -2.00 -14.69
N TYR A 187 -6.11 -1.10 -15.07
CA TYR A 187 -4.81 -1.47 -15.65
C TYR A 187 -3.93 -2.31 -14.72
N ALA A 188 -4.17 -2.26 -13.41
CA ALA A 188 -3.41 -3.01 -12.42
C ALA A 188 -4.26 -4.09 -11.74
N ASN A 189 -3.73 -5.30 -11.65
CA ASN A 189 -4.38 -6.39 -10.92
C ASN A 189 -4.31 -6.21 -9.39
N PHE A 190 -3.41 -5.36 -8.90
CA PHE A 190 -3.24 -5.09 -7.47
C PHE A 190 -4.55 -4.66 -6.77
N ARG A 191 -5.42 -3.92 -7.49
CA ARG A 191 -6.76 -3.53 -7.00
C ARG A 191 -7.67 -4.71 -6.63
N LYS A 192 -7.45 -5.91 -7.21
CA LYS A 192 -8.30 -7.09 -7.01
C LYS A 192 -7.97 -7.83 -5.71
N PHE A 193 -6.80 -7.58 -5.14
CA PHE A 193 -6.36 -8.25 -3.92
C PHE A 193 -7.11 -7.76 -2.67
N ASN A 194 -6.67 -8.22 -1.50
CA ASN A 194 -7.41 -8.13 -0.25
C ASN A 194 -7.64 -6.70 0.28
N THR A 195 -8.22 -6.61 1.47
CA THR A 195 -8.43 -5.32 2.13
C THR A 195 -7.15 -4.53 2.36
N ALA A 196 -5.96 -5.16 2.44
CA ALA A 196 -4.71 -4.43 2.59
C ALA A 196 -4.50 -3.48 1.41
N THR A 197 -4.69 -3.95 0.17
CA THR A 197 -4.59 -3.07 -1.02
C THR A 197 -5.67 -1.99 -1.04
N THR A 198 -6.85 -2.30 -0.50
CA THR A 198 -7.95 -1.33 -0.37
C THR A 198 -7.62 -0.20 0.62
N TYR A 199 -6.93 -0.51 1.72
CA TYR A 199 -6.41 0.47 2.70
C TYR A 199 -5.04 1.04 2.33
N HIS A 200 -4.45 0.63 1.19
CA HIS A 200 -3.36 1.37 0.56
C HIS A 200 -3.87 2.54 -0.27
N ALA A 201 -5.10 2.44 -0.80
CA ALA A 201 -5.72 3.51 -1.56
C ALA A 201 -6.36 4.60 -0.67
N THR A 202 -6.56 5.80 -1.21
CA THR A 202 -7.18 6.93 -0.51
C THR A 202 -8.60 7.22 -1.03
N PRO A 203 -9.65 7.14 -0.18
CA PRO A 203 -11.00 7.55 -0.57
C PRO A 203 -11.09 9.07 -0.71
N TYR A 204 -11.52 9.53 -1.88
CA TYR A 204 -11.72 10.96 -2.17
C TYR A 204 -12.72 11.61 -1.21
N GLU A 205 -13.73 10.88 -0.73
CA GLU A 205 -14.70 11.39 0.25
C GLU A 205 -14.05 11.74 1.59
N LEU A 206 -13.08 10.92 2.03
CA LEU A 206 -12.32 11.22 3.24
C LEU A 206 -11.34 12.38 2.99
N ALA A 207 -10.73 12.43 1.80
CA ALA A 207 -9.87 13.53 1.41
C ALA A 207 -10.62 14.88 1.42
N ILE A 208 -11.83 14.95 0.85
CA ILE A 208 -12.70 16.14 0.87
C ILE A 208 -12.91 16.64 2.30
N GLU A 209 -13.25 15.75 3.24
CA GLU A 209 -13.49 16.14 4.63
C GLU A 209 -12.21 16.63 5.32
N ILE A 210 -11.06 16.00 5.05
CA ILE A 210 -9.75 16.44 5.58
C ILE A 210 -9.39 17.82 5.01
N ILE A 211 -9.51 18.02 3.70
CA ILE A 211 -9.16 19.29 3.03
C ILE A 211 -10.02 20.43 3.57
N LYS A 212 -11.35 20.24 3.67
CA LYS A 212 -12.26 21.26 4.22
C LYS A 212 -11.92 21.66 5.67
N ASN A 213 -11.32 20.76 6.43
CA ASN A 213 -10.96 21.04 7.82
C ASN A 213 -9.57 21.67 7.96
N GLU A 214 -8.59 21.24 7.18
CA GLU A 214 -7.23 21.80 7.23
C GLU A 214 -7.09 23.13 6.48
N SER A 215 -7.84 23.33 5.38
CA SER A 215 -7.87 24.60 4.63
C SER A 215 -8.35 25.81 5.47
N LYS A 216 -9.11 25.58 6.54
CA LYS A 216 -9.50 26.64 7.50
C LYS A 216 -8.32 27.15 8.35
N LYS A 217 -7.22 26.41 8.38
CA LYS A 217 -6.09 26.65 9.31
C LYS A 217 -4.80 27.00 8.57
N GLN A 218 -4.60 26.41 7.40
CA GLN A 218 -3.36 26.50 6.65
C GLN A 218 -3.57 26.13 5.17
N THR A 219 -2.59 26.44 4.34
CA THR A 219 -2.53 25.97 2.95
C THR A 219 -2.47 24.43 2.92
N VAL A 220 -3.17 23.82 1.97
CA VAL A 220 -3.15 22.36 1.75
C VAL A 220 -2.57 22.07 0.38
N ILE A 221 -1.56 21.21 0.32
CA ILE A 221 -0.94 20.75 -0.91
C ILE A 221 -1.28 19.27 -1.12
N ILE A 222 -1.88 18.96 -2.26
CA ILE A 222 -2.30 17.63 -2.66
C ILE A 222 -1.22 17.00 -3.53
N PHE A 223 -0.81 15.79 -3.15
CA PHE A 223 0.12 14.95 -3.89
C PHE A 223 -0.63 13.70 -4.33
N THR A 224 -0.59 13.34 -5.60
CA THR A 224 -1.36 12.20 -6.09
C THR A 224 -0.74 11.57 -7.32
N ASP A 225 -1.00 10.27 -7.49
CA ASP A 225 -0.78 9.53 -8.72
C ASP A 225 -1.98 9.59 -9.69
N ASP A 226 -3.11 10.19 -9.30
CA ASP A 226 -4.34 10.34 -10.08
C ASP A 226 -4.71 11.82 -10.23
N ILE A 227 -4.07 12.48 -11.19
CA ILE A 227 -4.13 13.94 -11.34
C ILE A 227 -5.53 14.42 -11.72
N ASN A 228 -6.19 13.74 -12.67
CA ASN A 228 -7.50 14.20 -13.13
C ASN A 228 -8.57 14.12 -12.05
N SER A 229 -8.62 13.04 -11.27
CA SER A 229 -9.61 12.96 -10.20
C SER A 229 -9.34 13.99 -9.09
N ALA A 230 -8.08 14.32 -8.83
CA ALA A 230 -7.72 15.38 -7.90
C ALA A 230 -8.10 16.78 -8.44
N GLU A 231 -7.90 17.06 -9.73
CA GLU A 231 -8.37 18.30 -10.37
C GLU A 231 -9.89 18.45 -10.24
N ILE A 232 -10.66 17.41 -10.54
CA ILE A 232 -12.12 17.40 -10.38
C ILE A 232 -12.53 17.63 -8.92
N MET A 233 -11.80 17.04 -7.97
CA MET A 233 -12.05 17.30 -6.54
C MET A 233 -11.77 18.76 -6.16
N LEU A 234 -10.70 19.36 -6.68
CA LEU A 234 -10.38 20.78 -6.42
C LEU A 234 -11.46 21.71 -7.00
N ASP A 235 -11.93 21.43 -8.20
CA ASP A 235 -13.02 22.17 -8.85
C ASP A 235 -14.35 22.06 -8.08
N TYR A 236 -14.61 20.90 -7.48
CA TYR A 236 -15.75 20.70 -6.57
C TYR A 236 -15.60 21.50 -5.27
N LEU A 237 -14.38 21.58 -4.73
CA LEU A 237 -14.10 22.24 -3.45
C LEU A 237 -14.10 23.77 -3.56
N LYS A 238 -13.58 24.33 -4.66
CA LYS A 238 -13.45 25.77 -4.92
C LYS A 238 -12.79 26.53 -3.75
N LEU A 239 -11.63 26.05 -3.33
CA LEU A 239 -10.86 26.63 -2.21
C LEU A 239 -9.56 27.25 -2.74
N ASP A 240 -9.34 28.53 -2.46
CA ASP A 240 -8.21 29.30 -3.00
C ASP A 240 -6.84 28.93 -2.40
N ASN A 241 -6.84 28.23 -1.26
CA ASN A 241 -5.62 27.84 -0.53
C ASN A 241 -5.35 26.34 -0.57
N VAL A 242 -5.91 25.64 -1.56
CA VAL A 242 -5.68 24.22 -1.80
C VAL A 242 -5.10 24.05 -3.20
N PHE A 243 -3.90 23.46 -3.27
CA PHE A 243 -3.14 23.35 -4.51
C PHE A 243 -2.78 21.90 -4.80
N LEU A 244 -2.66 21.56 -6.07
CA LEU A 244 -2.05 20.31 -6.52
C LEU A 244 -0.54 20.49 -6.64
N ALA A 245 0.24 19.44 -6.34
CA ALA A 245 1.69 19.46 -6.55
C ALA A 245 2.07 19.81 -8.01
N ASN A 246 1.23 19.41 -8.97
CA ASN A 246 1.36 19.75 -10.38
C ASN A 246 1.23 21.26 -10.69
N ASN A 247 0.76 22.10 -9.76
CA ASN A 247 0.85 23.56 -9.91
C ASN A 247 2.29 24.07 -9.73
N PHE A 248 3.19 23.24 -9.22
CA PHE A 248 4.58 23.61 -8.90
C PHE A 248 5.64 22.79 -9.63
N ARG A 249 5.24 21.71 -10.30
CA ARG A 249 6.11 20.85 -11.12
C ARG A 249 5.42 20.42 -12.40
N ASP A 250 6.20 20.21 -13.46
CA ASP A 250 5.66 19.94 -14.80
C ASP A 250 5.47 18.43 -15.03
N PHE A 251 4.21 18.04 -15.24
CA PHE A 251 3.83 16.67 -15.55
C PHE A 251 4.39 16.15 -16.88
N ASN A 252 4.45 17.00 -17.89
CA ASN A 252 4.80 16.58 -19.25
C ASN A 252 6.31 16.38 -19.38
N SER A 253 7.11 17.30 -18.84
CA SER A 253 8.58 17.27 -18.98
C SER A 253 9.28 16.36 -17.97
N MET A 254 8.74 16.19 -16.74
CA MET A 254 9.45 15.45 -15.70
C MET A 254 9.18 13.95 -15.71
N SER A 255 10.18 13.10 -15.48
CA SER A 255 9.95 11.65 -15.29
C SER A 255 9.11 11.34 -14.04
N SER A 256 8.55 10.13 -13.96
CA SER A 256 7.83 9.68 -12.74
C SER A 256 8.72 9.70 -11.50
N THR A 257 10.02 9.40 -11.65
CA THR A 257 11.00 9.46 -10.56
C THR A 257 11.31 10.90 -10.15
N GLU A 258 11.46 11.80 -11.11
CA GLU A 258 11.68 13.22 -10.85
C GLU A 258 10.51 13.85 -10.10
N MET A 259 9.27 13.59 -10.56
CA MET A 259 8.06 14.04 -9.87
C MET A 259 7.98 13.48 -8.46
N PHE A 260 8.32 12.19 -8.29
CA PHE A 260 8.37 11.55 -6.98
C PHE A 260 9.39 12.22 -6.04
N ILE A 261 10.62 12.50 -6.51
CA ILE A 261 11.66 13.16 -5.69
C ILE A 261 11.24 14.59 -5.32
N TYR A 262 10.67 15.33 -6.26
CA TYR A 262 10.10 16.66 -5.99
C TYR A 262 9.03 16.56 -4.90
N ASP A 263 8.08 15.64 -5.05
CA ASP A 263 6.94 15.46 -4.15
C ASP A 263 7.37 15.10 -2.74
N VAL A 264 8.21 14.07 -2.55
CA VAL A 264 8.64 13.66 -1.20
C VAL A 264 9.48 14.72 -0.53
N THR A 265 10.29 15.45 -1.30
CA THR A 265 11.07 16.58 -0.80
C THR A 265 10.13 17.68 -0.32
N LEU A 266 9.19 18.14 -1.15
CA LEU A 266 8.25 19.20 -0.76
C LEU A 266 7.39 18.75 0.43
N MET A 267 6.81 17.55 0.40
CA MET A 267 6.04 16.98 1.51
C MET A 267 6.81 16.98 2.84
N SER A 268 8.12 16.73 2.81
CA SER A 268 8.93 16.66 4.04
C SER A 268 9.04 17.97 4.82
N TYR A 269 8.74 19.11 4.18
CA TYR A 269 8.72 20.44 4.81
C TYR A 269 7.34 20.83 5.35
N SER A 270 6.31 20.00 5.13
CA SER A 270 4.97 20.27 5.63
C SER A 270 4.87 20.10 7.15
N THR A 271 3.91 20.81 7.76
CA THR A 271 3.60 20.69 9.19
C THR A 271 2.98 19.34 9.53
N LYS A 272 2.23 18.77 8.58
CA LYS A 272 1.53 17.48 8.67
C LYS A 272 1.50 16.81 7.31
N ILE A 273 1.65 15.48 7.31
CA ILE A 273 1.54 14.64 6.11
C ILE A 273 0.39 13.66 6.32
N TYR A 274 -0.77 13.94 5.74
CA TYR A 274 -1.85 12.98 5.66
C TYR A 274 -1.62 12.02 4.49
N GLY A 275 -1.85 10.74 4.70
CA GLY A 275 -1.94 9.76 3.61
C GLY A 275 -2.18 8.35 4.11
N SER A 276 -2.26 7.38 3.21
CA SER A 276 -2.43 5.96 3.56
C SER A 276 -1.13 5.32 4.08
N TYR A 277 -1.05 3.98 4.11
CA TYR A 277 0.18 3.22 4.38
C TYR A 277 1.23 3.28 3.25
N SER A 278 1.13 4.25 2.33
CA SER A 278 2.04 4.44 1.19
C SER A 278 3.50 4.63 1.64
N ALA A 279 4.43 4.02 0.90
CA ALA A 279 5.86 4.26 1.11
C ALA A 279 6.25 5.73 0.84
N VAL A 280 5.49 6.44 0.00
CA VAL A 280 5.71 7.85 -0.34
C VAL A 280 5.61 8.75 0.90
N THR A 281 4.52 8.66 1.67
CA THR A 281 4.33 9.47 2.87
C THR A 281 5.25 9.04 4.00
N ARG A 282 5.57 7.75 4.08
CA ARG A 282 6.54 7.22 5.05
C ARG A 282 7.95 7.74 4.78
N LEU A 283 8.36 7.81 3.52
CA LEU A 283 9.64 8.40 3.11
C LEU A 283 9.67 9.89 3.42
N ALA A 284 8.67 10.66 2.97
CA ALA A 284 8.58 12.09 3.25
C ALA A 284 8.63 12.38 4.77
N SER A 285 7.93 11.57 5.56
CA SER A 285 7.96 11.63 7.02
C SER A 285 9.35 11.28 7.59
N ALA A 286 10.06 10.29 7.04
CA ALA A 286 11.40 9.94 7.49
C ALA A 286 12.40 11.07 7.22
N ILE A 287 12.36 11.65 6.02
CA ILE A 287 13.30 12.72 5.62
C ILE A 287 12.94 14.09 6.20
N SER A 288 11.73 14.28 6.74
CA SER A 288 11.37 15.49 7.51
C SER A 288 12.23 15.66 8.77
N GLY A 289 12.71 14.55 9.35
CA GLY A 289 13.49 14.54 10.59
C GLY A 289 12.67 14.60 11.89
N HIS A 290 11.36 14.85 11.83
CA HIS A 290 10.52 14.96 13.03
C HIS A 290 9.22 14.15 12.99
N GLY A 291 8.91 13.48 11.87
CA GLY A 291 7.87 12.46 11.81
C GLY A 291 6.44 13.01 11.81
N SER A 292 5.98 13.52 10.67
CA SER A 292 4.68 14.18 10.53
C SER A 292 3.55 13.34 9.87
N HIS A 293 3.70 12.02 9.73
CA HIS A 293 2.72 11.17 9.02
C HIS A 293 1.49 10.84 9.87
N ILE A 294 0.31 11.07 9.30
CA ILE A 294 -0.99 10.75 9.87
C ILE A 294 -1.72 9.83 8.89
N ASN A 295 -2.07 8.63 9.34
CA ASN A 295 -2.82 7.70 8.51
C ASN A 295 -4.31 8.09 8.44
N ILE A 296 -4.80 8.35 7.23
CA ILE A 296 -6.20 8.74 7.01
C ILE A 296 -7.21 7.67 7.45
N HIS A 297 -6.82 6.39 7.40
CA HIS A 297 -7.68 5.28 7.78
C HIS A 297 -7.76 5.13 9.31
N ASP A 298 -6.83 5.72 10.05
CA ASP A 298 -6.77 5.65 11.51
C ASP A 298 -7.30 6.92 12.20
N LEU A 299 -7.57 7.98 11.42
CA LEU A 299 -8.02 9.28 11.92
C LEU A 299 -9.43 9.24 12.54
N LEU A 300 -10.31 8.39 12.00
CA LEU A 300 -11.74 8.37 12.30
C LEU A 300 -12.19 6.97 12.68
N ASN A 301 -13.21 6.85 13.54
CA ASN A 301 -13.84 5.55 13.77
C ASN A 301 -14.71 5.13 12.57
N GLU A 302 -15.04 3.85 12.49
CA GLU A 302 -15.76 3.26 11.34
C GLU A 302 -17.13 3.92 11.08
N ARG A 303 -17.83 4.37 12.13
CA ARG A 303 -19.12 5.05 11.98
C ARG A 303 -18.95 6.45 11.39
N GLN A 304 -17.93 7.19 11.83
CA GLN A 304 -17.57 8.49 11.25
C GLN A 304 -17.16 8.34 9.78
N LYS A 305 -16.29 7.36 9.46
CA LYS A 305 -15.91 7.05 8.07
C LYS A 305 -17.14 6.78 7.21
N TYR A 306 -18.02 5.88 7.64
CA TYR A 306 -19.25 5.54 6.90
C TYR A 306 -20.14 6.77 6.67
N ASN A 307 -20.30 7.64 7.67
CA ASN A 307 -21.11 8.85 7.54
C ASN A 307 -20.51 9.84 6.52
N ILE A 308 -19.19 10.02 6.51
CA ILE A 308 -18.50 10.90 5.55
C ILE A 308 -18.57 10.33 4.14
N LEU A 309 -18.29 9.03 3.98
CA LEU A 309 -18.40 8.33 2.71
C LEU A 309 -19.81 8.46 2.14
N LYS A 310 -20.83 8.28 2.97
CA LYS A 310 -22.23 8.48 2.57
C LYS A 310 -22.54 9.94 2.21
N LYS A 311 -22.02 10.90 2.98
CA LYS A 311 -22.24 12.35 2.77
C LYS A 311 -21.71 12.81 1.40
N TYR A 312 -20.59 12.25 0.95
CA TYR A 312 -19.93 12.61 -0.30
C TYR A 312 -20.04 11.51 -1.38
N TYR A 313 -20.92 10.53 -1.19
CA TYR A 313 -21.08 9.40 -2.11
C TYR A 313 -21.47 9.90 -3.50
N HIS A 314 -20.66 9.59 -4.50
CA HIS A 314 -20.83 10.04 -5.90
C HIS A 314 -20.92 11.57 -6.06
N CYS A 315 -20.36 12.37 -5.15
CA CYS A 315 -20.34 13.82 -5.33
C CYS A 315 -19.37 14.31 -6.42
N LEU A 316 -18.41 13.47 -6.81
CA LEU A 316 -17.43 13.75 -7.86
C LEU A 316 -17.73 12.95 -9.12
N ASP A 317 -17.63 13.60 -10.28
CA ASP A 317 -17.71 12.93 -11.57
C ASP A 317 -16.34 12.42 -12.04
N ILE A 318 -15.84 11.42 -11.33
CA ILE A 318 -14.53 10.79 -11.58
C ILE A 318 -14.66 9.44 -12.31
N HIS A 319 -13.53 8.86 -12.69
CA HIS A 319 -13.46 7.60 -13.42
C HIS A 319 -14.27 6.47 -12.75
N ARG A 320 -14.83 5.56 -13.56
CA ARG A 320 -15.63 4.42 -13.09
C ARG A 320 -14.91 3.56 -12.05
N ASP A 321 -13.61 3.36 -12.20
CA ASP A 321 -12.81 2.57 -11.26
C ASP A 321 -12.71 3.22 -9.88
N GLN A 322 -12.60 4.55 -9.82
CA GLN A 322 -12.64 5.30 -8.57
C GLN A 322 -14.01 5.22 -7.90
N LYS A 323 -15.08 5.35 -8.70
CA LYS A 323 -16.46 5.18 -8.20
C LYS A 323 -16.65 3.76 -7.66
N ALA A 324 -16.13 2.73 -8.33
CA ALA A 324 -16.19 1.35 -7.87
C ALA A 324 -15.45 1.15 -6.54
N TYR A 325 -14.25 1.73 -6.42
CA TYR A 325 -13.48 1.73 -5.18
C TYR A 325 -14.22 2.43 -4.04
N SER A 326 -14.81 3.60 -4.27
CA SER A 326 -15.62 4.33 -3.28
C SER A 326 -16.81 3.51 -2.79
N SER A 327 -17.57 2.88 -3.69
CA SER A 327 -18.67 2.00 -3.33
C SER A 327 -18.19 0.84 -2.47
N PHE A 328 -17.10 0.17 -2.85
CA PHE A 328 -16.53 -0.91 -2.07
C PHE A 328 -16.01 -0.47 -0.69
N TYR A 329 -15.32 0.67 -0.62
CA TYR A 329 -14.81 1.21 0.64
C TYR A 329 -15.96 1.63 1.59
N THR A 330 -17.06 2.12 1.03
CA THR A 330 -18.30 2.42 1.76
C THR A 330 -18.93 1.16 2.35
N TYR A 331 -18.98 0.06 1.58
CA TYR A 331 -19.38 -1.25 2.09
C TYR A 331 -18.53 -1.68 3.29
N LEU A 332 -17.19 -1.65 3.15
CA LEU A 332 -16.27 -2.08 4.20
C LEU A 332 -16.43 -1.26 5.50
N SER A 333 -16.57 0.06 5.37
CA SER A 333 -16.77 0.96 6.51
C SER A 333 -18.12 0.69 7.19
N GLY A 334 -19.16 0.40 6.40
CA GLY A 334 -20.49 0.09 6.92
C GLY A 334 -20.58 -1.22 7.69
N LEU A 335 -19.80 -2.24 7.31
CA LEU A 335 -19.84 -3.58 7.94
C LEU A 335 -19.62 -3.58 9.46
N LYS A 336 -18.84 -2.62 9.98
CA LYS A 336 -18.50 -2.54 11.41
C LYS A 336 -19.42 -1.60 12.21
N THR A 337 -20.50 -1.12 11.61
CA THR A 337 -21.33 -0.03 12.17
C THR A 337 -22.77 -0.42 12.48
N GLY A 338 -23.12 -1.71 12.31
CA GLY A 338 -24.48 -2.21 12.56
C GLY A 338 -25.49 -1.88 11.46
N ILE A 339 -25.05 -1.31 10.33
CA ILE A 339 -25.92 -1.05 9.18
C ILE A 339 -26.42 -2.38 8.60
N LYS A 340 -27.71 -2.41 8.21
CA LYS A 340 -28.35 -3.60 7.63
C LYS A 340 -27.56 -4.09 6.41
N LEU A 341 -27.18 -5.38 6.42
CA LEU A 341 -26.40 -6.00 5.35
C LEU A 341 -27.03 -5.83 3.97
N LYS A 342 -28.38 -5.89 3.86
CA LYS A 342 -29.07 -5.66 2.58
C LYS A 342 -28.80 -4.27 2.00
N LYS A 343 -28.67 -3.24 2.84
CA LYS A 343 -28.30 -1.89 2.38
C LYS A 343 -26.84 -1.84 1.94
N LEU A 344 -25.96 -2.52 2.66
CA LEU A 344 -24.54 -2.59 2.32
C LEU A 344 -24.31 -3.35 1.01
N GLN A 345 -25.10 -4.39 0.75
CA GLN A 345 -25.08 -5.17 -0.49
C GLN A 345 -25.22 -4.27 -1.73
N ASN A 346 -26.05 -3.23 -1.70
CA ASN A 346 -26.23 -2.31 -2.83
C ASN A 346 -24.89 -1.65 -3.25
N TYR A 347 -24.04 -1.29 -2.29
CA TYR A 347 -22.72 -0.73 -2.61
C TYR A 347 -21.79 -1.74 -3.31
N LEU A 348 -21.91 -3.03 -2.99
CA LEU A 348 -21.15 -4.08 -3.69
C LEU A 348 -21.68 -4.28 -5.12
N GLU A 349 -22.99 -4.22 -5.30
CA GLU A 349 -23.63 -4.30 -6.62
C GLU A 349 -23.23 -3.10 -7.48
N ASP A 350 -23.17 -1.89 -6.91
CA ASP A 350 -22.69 -0.69 -7.61
C ASP A 350 -21.21 -0.80 -7.98
N ALA A 351 -20.36 -1.25 -7.04
CA ALA A 351 -18.94 -1.48 -7.32
C ALA A 351 -18.74 -2.48 -8.47
N LEU A 352 -19.53 -3.58 -8.47
CA LEU A 352 -19.46 -4.59 -9.51
C LEU A 352 -19.95 -4.10 -10.88
N LYS A 353 -21.00 -3.27 -10.93
CA LYS A 353 -21.47 -2.65 -12.18
C LYS A 353 -20.40 -1.75 -12.79
N LEU A 354 -19.67 -1.02 -11.95
CA LEU A 354 -18.63 -0.07 -12.36
C LEU A 354 -17.32 -0.77 -12.75
N ASP A 355 -16.94 -1.87 -12.12
CA ASP A 355 -15.74 -2.67 -12.45
C ASP A 355 -16.09 -4.17 -12.45
N LEU A 356 -16.73 -4.58 -13.55
CA LEU A 356 -17.22 -5.95 -13.79
C LEU A 356 -16.11 -7.01 -13.79
N ASP A 357 -14.86 -6.62 -14.01
CA ASP A 357 -13.72 -7.53 -14.04
C ASP A 357 -13.22 -7.92 -12.64
N ASN A 358 -13.61 -7.16 -11.61
CA ASN A 358 -13.04 -7.33 -10.28
C ASN A 358 -13.81 -8.34 -9.42
N ASN A 359 -13.31 -9.58 -9.43
CA ASN A 359 -13.88 -10.70 -8.67
C ASN A 359 -13.89 -10.49 -7.15
N LYS A 360 -13.13 -9.53 -6.61
CA LYS A 360 -13.20 -9.14 -5.19
C LYS A 360 -14.63 -8.81 -4.78
N TYR A 361 -15.36 -8.05 -5.61
CA TYR A 361 -16.73 -7.64 -5.29
C TYR A 361 -17.68 -8.84 -5.29
N ARG A 362 -17.50 -9.78 -6.22
CA ARG A 362 -18.25 -11.05 -6.26
C ARG A 362 -18.02 -11.88 -5.00
N ILE A 363 -16.77 -12.02 -4.56
CA ILE A 363 -16.41 -12.71 -3.32
C ILE A 363 -17.14 -12.08 -2.12
N TYR A 364 -17.11 -10.75 -2.01
CA TYR A 364 -17.82 -10.05 -0.94
C TYR A 364 -19.35 -10.10 -1.05
N LEU A 365 -19.92 -10.20 -2.25
CA LEU A 365 -21.35 -10.40 -2.44
C LEU A 365 -21.80 -11.77 -1.92
N VAL A 366 -21.06 -12.84 -2.25
CA VAL A 366 -21.33 -14.19 -1.72
C VAL A 366 -21.22 -14.18 -0.19
N ASP A 367 -20.15 -13.58 0.37
CA ASP A 367 -19.97 -13.39 1.81
C ASP A 367 -21.14 -12.63 2.46
N CYS A 368 -21.61 -11.56 1.82
CA CYS A 368 -22.72 -10.74 2.30
C CYS A 368 -24.06 -11.51 2.30
N LEU A 369 -24.33 -12.31 1.27
CA LEU A 369 -25.52 -13.18 1.19
C LEU A 369 -25.50 -14.25 2.28
N MET A 370 -24.35 -14.90 2.48
CA MET A 370 -24.20 -15.91 3.54
C MET A 370 -24.41 -15.30 4.94
N LYS A 371 -23.86 -14.11 5.21
CA LYS A 371 -24.07 -13.39 6.49
C LYS A 371 -25.52 -12.94 6.71
N GLN A 372 -26.31 -12.81 5.65
CA GLN A 372 -27.75 -12.56 5.72
C GLN A 372 -28.58 -13.84 5.94
N GLY A 373 -27.94 -15.02 5.98
CA GLY A 373 -28.63 -16.32 6.03
C GLY A 373 -29.22 -16.77 4.69
N LYS A 374 -28.93 -16.04 3.60
CA LYS A 374 -29.47 -16.30 2.25
C LYS A 374 -28.60 -17.31 1.50
N ILE A 375 -28.45 -18.51 2.06
CA ILE A 375 -27.46 -19.49 1.58
C ILE A 375 -27.80 -20.02 0.18
N GLN A 376 -29.09 -20.24 -0.11
CA GLN A 376 -29.53 -20.65 -1.45
C GLN A 376 -29.25 -19.57 -2.50
N GLU A 377 -29.43 -18.29 -2.17
CA GLU A 377 -29.11 -17.18 -3.09
C GLU A 377 -27.60 -17.12 -3.33
N ALA A 378 -26.77 -17.33 -2.30
CA ALA A 378 -25.32 -17.40 -2.43
C ALA A 378 -24.87 -18.56 -3.34
N GLU A 379 -25.45 -19.74 -3.18
CA GLU A 379 -25.20 -20.92 -4.03
C GLU A 379 -25.59 -20.66 -5.49
N ASN A 380 -26.77 -20.07 -5.73
CA ASN A 380 -27.22 -19.73 -7.07
C ASN A 380 -26.32 -18.68 -7.73
N TYR A 381 -25.87 -17.68 -6.96
CA TYR A 381 -24.94 -16.67 -7.46
C TYR A 381 -23.58 -17.29 -7.81
N LEU A 382 -23.05 -18.19 -6.97
CA LEU A 382 -21.84 -18.95 -7.27
C LEU A 382 -21.95 -19.76 -8.55
N LYS A 383 -23.11 -20.36 -8.84
CA LYS A 383 -23.31 -21.12 -10.08
C LYS A 383 -23.04 -20.26 -11.33
N ASN A 384 -23.48 -19.01 -11.32
CA ASN A 384 -23.24 -18.08 -12.41
C ASN A 384 -21.77 -17.69 -12.50
N ILE A 385 -21.13 -17.40 -11.35
CA ILE A 385 -19.71 -17.04 -11.30
C ILE A 385 -18.83 -18.18 -11.83
N ILE A 386 -19.07 -19.40 -11.38
CA ILE A 386 -18.26 -20.57 -11.74
C ILE A 386 -18.46 -20.92 -13.23
N LYS A 387 -19.63 -20.65 -13.81
CA LYS A 387 -19.85 -20.82 -15.26
C LYS A 387 -18.97 -19.89 -16.09
N GLU A 388 -18.77 -18.65 -15.65
CA GLU A 388 -18.16 -17.59 -16.47
C GLU A 388 -16.72 -17.26 -16.09
N ARG A 389 -16.34 -17.43 -14.82
CA ARG A 389 -15.11 -16.87 -14.23
C ARG A 389 -14.49 -17.80 -13.18
N ASN A 390 -14.63 -19.12 -13.34
CA ASN A 390 -14.19 -20.12 -12.35
C ASN A 390 -12.73 -19.91 -11.93
N LYS A 391 -11.83 -19.87 -12.91
CA LYS A 391 -10.38 -19.81 -12.67
C LYS A 391 -10.01 -18.55 -11.88
N GLU A 392 -10.38 -17.38 -12.38
CA GLU A 392 -10.04 -16.08 -11.79
C GLU A 392 -10.72 -15.88 -10.42
N PHE A 393 -11.89 -16.48 -10.20
CA PHE A 393 -12.57 -16.42 -8.91
C PHE A 393 -11.87 -17.30 -7.87
N MET A 394 -11.56 -18.54 -8.25
CA MET A 394 -10.96 -19.53 -7.35
C MET A 394 -9.50 -19.19 -7.02
N GLU A 395 -8.72 -18.72 -7.99
CA GLU A 395 -7.34 -18.24 -7.78
C GLU A 395 -7.30 -17.05 -6.81
N LEU A 396 -8.30 -16.18 -6.87
CA LEU A 396 -8.38 -15.03 -5.97
C LEU A 396 -8.86 -15.42 -4.57
N LEU A 397 -9.90 -16.26 -4.47
CA LEU A 397 -10.52 -16.65 -3.20
C LEU A 397 -9.64 -17.59 -2.36
N LEU A 398 -9.03 -18.59 -3.01
CA LEU A 398 -8.29 -19.65 -2.31
C LEU A 398 -6.83 -19.25 -2.07
N PRO A 399 -6.24 -19.66 -0.94
CA PRO A 399 -4.82 -19.47 -0.68
C PRO A 399 -3.91 -20.08 -1.74
N SER A 400 -2.90 -19.32 -2.17
CA SER A 400 -1.66 -19.86 -2.71
C SER A 400 -0.63 -19.98 -1.59
N ASP A 401 0.52 -20.59 -1.89
CA ASP A 401 1.63 -20.76 -0.94
C ASP A 401 2.26 -19.42 -0.50
N LYS A 402 1.89 -18.29 -1.13
CA LYS A 402 2.49 -16.96 -0.93
C LYS A 402 1.50 -15.90 -0.40
N GLU A 403 0.70 -16.28 0.60
CA GLU A 403 -0.39 -15.50 1.24
C GLU A 403 -1.72 -15.49 0.47
N SER A 404 -2.83 -15.74 1.17
CA SER A 404 -4.18 -15.60 0.62
C SER A 404 -4.83 -14.27 0.93
N ALA A 405 -5.38 -13.68 -0.11
CA ALA A 405 -6.09 -12.43 -0.03
C ALA A 405 -7.37 -12.52 0.84
N PHE A 406 -8.10 -13.64 0.80
CA PHE A 406 -9.46 -13.73 1.37
C PHE A 406 -9.66 -14.81 2.44
N SER A 407 -8.58 -15.32 3.06
CA SER A 407 -8.63 -16.38 4.10
C SER A 407 -9.73 -16.18 5.16
N LYS A 408 -9.92 -14.95 5.64
CA LYS A 408 -10.93 -14.64 6.66
C LYS A 408 -12.37 -14.88 6.17
N LEU A 409 -12.64 -14.72 4.87
CA LEU A 409 -13.98 -14.91 4.29
C LEU A 409 -14.31 -16.39 4.09
N LEU A 410 -13.29 -17.25 3.97
CA LEU A 410 -13.48 -18.71 3.87
C LEU A 410 -14.20 -19.29 5.08
N ILE A 411 -14.13 -18.63 6.24
CA ILE A 411 -14.89 -19.03 7.44
C ILE A 411 -16.38 -19.23 7.12
N ASN A 412 -16.98 -18.36 6.30
CA ASN A 412 -18.41 -18.49 5.98
C ASN A 412 -18.73 -19.69 5.11
N TYR A 413 -17.81 -20.15 4.27
CA TYR A 413 -17.97 -21.40 3.52
C TYR A 413 -17.91 -22.62 4.45
N HIS A 414 -17.04 -22.58 5.46
CA HIS A 414 -16.98 -23.65 6.47
C HIS A 414 -18.22 -23.69 7.38
N ILE A 415 -18.83 -22.54 7.70
CA ILE A 415 -20.07 -22.49 8.49
C ILE A 415 -21.24 -23.07 7.69
N ASN A 416 -21.30 -22.83 6.38
CA ASN A 416 -22.45 -23.13 5.53
C ASN A 416 -22.23 -24.37 4.61
N ASN A 417 -21.34 -25.29 4.99
CA ASN A 417 -20.86 -26.41 4.17
C ASN A 417 -21.84 -27.60 4.03
N LEU A 418 -23.14 -27.36 3.93
CA LEU A 418 -24.11 -28.44 3.74
C LEU A 418 -24.03 -28.99 2.31
N LYS A 419 -24.03 -30.32 2.14
CA LYS A 419 -23.94 -30.99 0.83
C LYS A 419 -25.05 -30.58 -0.16
N LYS A 420 -26.19 -30.07 0.32
CA LYS A 420 -27.27 -29.52 -0.52
C LYS A 420 -26.86 -28.23 -1.27
N TYR A 421 -25.76 -27.59 -0.86
CA TYR A 421 -25.14 -26.44 -1.52
C TYR A 421 -23.79 -26.88 -2.11
N PRO A 422 -23.81 -27.57 -3.27
CA PRO A 422 -22.63 -28.26 -3.80
C PRO A 422 -21.43 -27.35 -4.08
N LEU A 423 -21.62 -26.11 -4.54
CA LEU A 423 -20.53 -25.18 -4.83
C LEU A 423 -19.91 -24.62 -3.55
N ILE A 424 -20.74 -24.22 -2.57
CA ILE A 424 -20.24 -23.82 -1.24
C ILE A 424 -19.47 -24.98 -0.59
N TYR A 425 -20.02 -26.20 -0.64
CA TYR A 425 -19.38 -27.40 -0.10
C TYR A 425 -18.05 -27.71 -0.81
N ASN A 426 -17.99 -27.56 -2.13
CA ASN A 426 -16.77 -27.78 -2.90
C ASN A 426 -15.67 -26.78 -2.51
N ILE A 427 -15.99 -25.48 -2.43
CA ILE A 427 -15.04 -24.45 -1.98
C ILE A 427 -14.53 -24.76 -0.56
N PHE A 428 -15.41 -25.19 0.33
CA PHE A 428 -15.03 -25.66 1.67
C PHE A 428 -14.01 -26.80 1.63
N LEU A 429 -14.24 -27.84 0.80
CA LEU A 429 -13.30 -28.96 0.67
C LEU A 429 -11.93 -28.49 0.17
N GLN A 430 -11.90 -27.60 -0.82
CA GLN A 430 -10.66 -27.04 -1.36
C GLN A 430 -9.91 -26.14 -0.35
N SER A 431 -10.63 -25.48 0.57
CA SER A 431 -10.02 -24.66 1.61
C SER A 431 -9.51 -25.44 2.83
N MET A 432 -10.01 -26.65 3.08
CA MET A 432 -9.62 -27.45 4.26
C MET A 432 -8.10 -27.66 4.36
N ASN A 433 -7.44 -28.01 3.25
CA ASN A 433 -6.00 -28.27 3.23
C ASN A 433 -5.16 -26.99 3.30
N LYS A 434 -5.79 -25.82 3.15
CA LYS A 434 -5.13 -24.51 3.07
C LYS A 434 -5.34 -23.64 4.32
N MET A 435 -6.24 -24.05 5.23
CA MET A 435 -6.58 -23.33 6.46
C MET A 435 -5.63 -23.52 7.67
N PRO A 436 -4.97 -24.68 7.92
CA PRO A 436 -4.18 -24.91 9.13
C PRO A 436 -3.07 -23.88 9.36
N PHE A 437 -2.50 -23.30 8.31
CA PHE A 437 -1.44 -22.27 8.40
C PHE A 437 -1.93 -20.93 9.02
N TYR A 438 -3.23 -20.62 8.97
CA TYR A 438 -3.77 -19.30 9.32
C TYR A 438 -4.35 -19.20 10.75
N PHE A 439 -4.72 -20.33 11.36
CA PHE A 439 -5.32 -20.38 12.70
C PHE A 439 -4.31 -20.56 13.84
N THR A 440 -3.03 -20.73 13.52
CA THR A 440 -1.93 -20.85 14.50
C THR A 440 -1.65 -19.55 15.26
N LYS A 441 -2.08 -18.38 14.76
CA LYS A 441 -1.94 -17.09 15.47
C LYS A 441 -2.93 -16.99 16.65
N LYS A 442 -2.40 -16.82 17.87
CA LYS A 442 -3.09 -16.85 19.18
C LYS A 442 -4.44 -16.09 19.24
N LYS A 443 -4.58 -14.96 18.54
CA LYS A 443 -5.83 -14.16 18.44
C LYS A 443 -6.99 -14.90 17.76
N ASN A 444 -6.70 -15.75 16.78
CA ASN A 444 -7.72 -16.48 16.03
C ASN A 444 -8.19 -17.74 16.77
N LYS A 445 -7.44 -18.21 17.79
CA LYS A 445 -7.78 -19.38 18.60
C LYS A 445 -9.05 -19.18 19.46
N ILE A 446 -9.38 -17.95 19.86
CA ILE A 446 -10.61 -17.67 20.63
C ILE A 446 -11.84 -17.76 19.72
N LEU A 447 -11.75 -17.24 18.49
CA LEU A 447 -12.78 -17.42 17.46
C LEU A 447 -12.89 -18.91 17.08
N LEU A 448 -11.75 -19.58 16.91
CA LEU A 448 -11.66 -21.01 16.65
C LEU A 448 -12.27 -21.84 17.79
N GLY A 449 -12.07 -21.47 19.06
CA GLY A 449 -12.61 -22.18 20.22
C GLY A 449 -14.14 -22.11 20.31
N LYS A 450 -14.75 -20.99 19.90
CA LYS A 450 -16.20 -20.90 19.73
C LYS A 450 -16.70 -21.70 18.50
N PHE A 451 -15.89 -21.74 17.44
CA PHE A 451 -16.17 -22.41 16.17
C PHE A 451 -16.04 -23.95 16.22
N LEU A 452 -15.04 -24.47 16.93
CA LEU A 452 -14.74 -25.90 17.10
C LEU A 452 -15.72 -26.59 18.07
N ARG A 453 -16.50 -25.84 18.85
CA ARG A 453 -17.59 -26.42 19.67
C ARG A 453 -18.74 -26.97 18.85
N TYR A 454 -18.91 -26.52 17.60
CA TYR A 454 -20.07 -26.84 16.77
C TYR A 454 -19.71 -27.55 15.45
N THR A 455 -18.45 -27.97 15.27
CA THR A 455 -17.99 -28.61 14.02
C THR A 455 -17.13 -29.85 14.28
N PRO A 456 -17.08 -30.83 13.35
CA PRO A 456 -16.20 -32.00 13.46
C PRO A 456 -14.69 -31.68 13.45
N LEU A 457 -14.33 -30.43 13.17
CA LEU A 457 -12.95 -29.95 13.04
C LEU A 457 -12.16 -29.96 14.36
N ARG A 458 -12.80 -30.22 15.51
CA ARG A 458 -12.13 -30.38 16.82
C ARG A 458 -11.07 -31.48 16.83
N ARG A 459 -11.13 -32.46 15.93
CA ARG A 459 -10.14 -33.54 15.88
C ARG A 459 -8.83 -33.17 15.17
N PHE A 460 -8.79 -32.01 14.51
CA PHE A 460 -7.64 -31.56 13.71
C PHE A 460 -6.87 -30.38 14.34
N PHE A 461 -7.30 -29.90 15.50
CA PHE A 461 -6.71 -28.79 16.27
C PHE A 461 -6.73 -29.13 17.76
#